data_AF-A0A229RJZ4-F1
#
_entry.id   AF-A0A229RJZ4-F1
#
_cell.length_a   1.000
_cell.length_b   1.000
_cell.length_c   1.000
_cell.angle_alpha   90.00
_cell.angle_beta   90.00
_cell.angle_gamma   90.00
#
_symmetry.space_group_name_H-M   'P 1'
#
loop_
_entity.id
_entity.type
_entity.pdbx_description
1 polymer ?
#
loop_
_entity_poly.entity_id
_entity_poly.type
_entity_poly.pdbx_seq_one_letter_code
_entity_poly.pdbx_strand_id
1 'polypeptide(L)'
;MTGDPGVDALIRQWAAEREQTPEEQETDRIASAWLADAPRQAPGIPGQRQQSGQSRWAPVEAADPGYVDAMSSRLPDVPRDLLVAAAGWWQMVGGVSEAEAWWDAGISPLDQRALDYRAAGLTPADLGRRLGPMTVLQHLRRGSAPAWCVARLARQQKSA
;
A
#
# COMPACT_ATOMS: atom_id res chain seq x y z
N MET A 1 -39.85 16.12 -33.52
CA MET A 1 -39.01 15.62 -34.62
C MET A 1 -38.62 16.82 -35.46
N THR A 2 -37.33 17.09 -35.56
CA THR A 2 -36.79 18.40 -35.97
C THR A 2 -36.72 18.61 -37.48
N GLY A 3 -37.18 17.64 -38.28
CA GLY A 3 -37.32 17.77 -39.74
C GLY A 3 -36.00 17.74 -40.52
N ASP A 4 -34.86 17.81 -39.82
CA ASP A 4 -33.52 17.66 -40.37
C ASP A 4 -33.00 16.23 -40.10
N PRO A 5 -32.80 15.42 -41.15
CA PRO A 5 -32.36 14.03 -41.02
C PRO A 5 -30.98 13.88 -40.38
N GLY A 6 -30.11 14.89 -40.47
CA GLY A 6 -28.79 14.88 -39.83
C GLY A 6 -28.87 15.09 -38.32
N VAL A 7 -29.73 15.99 -37.87
CA VAL A 7 -29.99 16.23 -36.43
C VAL A 7 -30.69 15.02 -35.81
N ASP A 8 -31.68 14.44 -36.51
CA ASP A 8 -32.38 13.26 -36.01
C ASP A 8 -31.49 12.00 -35.99
N ALA A 9 -30.42 11.95 -36.80
CA ALA A 9 -29.39 10.90 -36.72
C ALA A 9 -28.45 11.12 -35.52
N LEU A 10 -28.02 12.37 -35.29
CA LEU A 10 -27.19 12.73 -34.14
C LEU A 10 -27.90 12.48 -32.81
N ILE A 11 -29.19 12.82 -32.71
CA ILE A 11 -30.02 12.55 -31.52
C ILE A 11 -30.13 11.05 -31.26
N ARG A 12 -30.31 10.23 -32.31
CA ARG A 12 -30.38 8.77 -32.18
C ARG A 12 -29.04 8.15 -31.76
N GLN A 13 -27.94 8.63 -32.33
CA GLN A 13 -26.60 8.20 -31.93
C GLN A 13 -26.29 8.59 -30.48
N TRP A 14 -26.58 9.83 -30.10
CA TRP A 14 -26.39 10.31 -28.74
C TRP A 14 -27.27 9.57 -27.72
N ALA A 15 -28.50 9.20 -28.10
CA ALA A 15 -29.38 8.39 -27.26
C ALA A 15 -28.86 6.95 -27.13
N ALA A 16 -28.37 6.33 -28.21
CA ALA A 16 -27.79 4.99 -28.19
C ALA A 16 -26.48 4.93 -27.38
N GLU A 17 -25.64 5.97 -27.43
CA GLU A 17 -24.40 6.07 -26.64
C GLU A 17 -24.67 6.28 -25.13
N ARG A 18 -25.89 6.65 -24.75
CA ARG A 18 -26.30 6.85 -23.34
C ARG A 18 -27.33 5.83 -22.86
N GLU A 19 -27.62 4.83 -23.67
CA GLU A 19 -28.53 3.75 -23.29
C GLU A 19 -27.79 2.86 -22.27
N GLN A 20 -28.07 3.10 -20.99
CA GLN A 20 -27.40 2.40 -19.88
C GLN A 20 -27.65 0.90 -20.00
N THR A 21 -26.57 0.14 -20.11
CA THR A 21 -26.61 -1.31 -20.12
C THR A 21 -27.20 -1.84 -18.80
N PRO A 22 -27.81 -3.03 -18.81
CA PRO A 22 -28.34 -3.63 -17.58
C PRO A 22 -27.27 -3.83 -16.49
N GLU A 23 -26.00 -3.98 -16.89
CA GLU A 23 -24.84 -4.08 -15.97
C GLU A 23 -24.51 -2.73 -15.30
N GLU A 24 -24.60 -1.63 -16.04
CA GLU A 24 -24.43 -0.27 -15.49
C GLU A 24 -25.58 0.09 -14.54
N GLN A 25 -26.82 -0.30 -14.87
CA GLN A 25 -27.97 -0.10 -13.99
C GLN A 25 -27.83 -0.88 -12.66
N GLU A 26 -27.28 -2.08 -12.72
CA GLU A 26 -26.99 -2.87 -11.52
C GLU A 26 -25.84 -2.27 -10.71
N THR A 27 -24.81 -1.78 -11.39
CA THR A 27 -23.70 -1.04 -10.76
C THR A 27 -24.21 0.20 -10.02
N ASP A 28 -25.08 0.99 -10.67
CA ASP A 28 -25.70 2.17 -10.07
C ASP A 28 -26.60 1.80 -8.87
N ARG A 29 -27.33 0.68 -8.93
CA ARG A 29 -28.10 0.16 -7.79
C ARG A 29 -27.22 -0.22 -6.61
N ILE A 30 -26.16 -0.98 -6.84
CA ILE A 30 -25.23 -1.41 -5.79
C ILE A 30 -24.55 -0.20 -5.16
N ALA A 31 -24.06 0.73 -5.99
CA ALA A 31 -23.47 1.98 -5.52
C ALA A 31 -24.45 2.80 -4.69
N SER A 32 -25.70 2.92 -5.15
CA SER A 32 -26.77 3.63 -4.42
C SER A 32 -27.11 2.95 -3.09
N ALA A 33 -27.15 1.62 -3.04
CA ALA A 33 -27.40 0.87 -1.81
C ALA A 33 -26.28 1.08 -0.79
N TRP A 34 -25.02 1.05 -1.22
CA TRP A 34 -23.86 1.30 -0.36
C TRP A 34 -23.83 2.75 0.15
N LEU A 35 -24.15 3.72 -0.71
CA LEU A 35 -24.25 5.13 -0.32
C LEU A 35 -25.42 5.39 0.63
N ALA A 36 -26.51 4.63 0.52
CA ALA A 36 -27.65 4.74 1.42
C ALA A 36 -27.35 4.23 2.84
N ASP A 37 -26.41 3.27 2.95
CA ASP A 37 -25.93 2.69 4.21
C ASP A 37 -24.79 3.51 4.85
N ALA A 38 -24.29 4.54 4.14
CA ALA A 38 -23.38 5.51 4.71
C ALA A 38 -24.08 6.28 5.86
N PRO A 39 -23.38 6.55 6.98
CA PRO A 39 -23.97 7.26 8.11
C PRO A 39 -24.49 8.63 7.65
N ARG A 40 -25.82 8.78 7.67
CA ARG A 40 -26.47 10.05 7.33
C ARG A 40 -26.04 11.10 8.35
N GLN A 41 -25.33 12.12 7.88
CA GLN A 41 -25.01 13.29 8.68
C GLN A 41 -26.33 13.88 9.20
N ALA A 42 -26.46 13.99 10.53
CA ALA A 42 -27.66 14.53 11.15
C ALA A 42 -27.93 15.97 10.64
N PRO A 43 -29.19 16.34 10.33
CA PRO A 43 -29.51 17.68 9.89
C PRO A 43 -29.26 18.68 11.03
N GLY A 44 -28.18 19.47 10.88
CA GLY A 44 -27.79 20.52 11.82
C GLY A 44 -28.50 21.85 11.55
N ILE A 45 -28.73 22.61 12.63
CA ILE A 45 -29.46 23.88 12.67
C ILE A 45 -28.81 24.95 11.75
N PRO A 46 -29.60 25.72 10.98
CA PRO A 46 -29.08 26.80 10.13
C PRO A 46 -28.39 27.90 10.97
N GLY A 47 -27.08 28.06 10.80
CA GLY A 47 -26.29 29.10 11.49
C GLY A 47 -24.84 28.68 11.80
N GLN A 48 -24.56 27.39 11.87
CA GLN A 48 -23.21 26.83 12.08
C GLN A 48 -22.38 26.72 10.79
N ARG A 49 -22.59 27.64 9.83
CA ARG A 49 -21.71 27.76 8.64
C ARG A 49 -20.65 28.83 8.90
N GLN A 50 -19.76 28.60 9.86
CA GLN A 50 -18.46 29.29 9.85
C GLN A 50 -17.35 28.30 10.15
N GLN A 51 -16.29 28.44 9.36
CA GLN A 51 -15.05 27.67 9.34
C GLN A 51 -15.15 26.21 8.88
N SER A 52 -15.01 26.07 7.56
CA SER A 52 -14.16 25.07 6.90
C SER A 52 -14.36 23.61 7.29
N GLY A 53 -14.94 22.86 6.35
CA GLY A 53 -14.62 21.45 6.17
C GLY A 53 -13.12 21.28 5.98
N GLN A 54 -12.41 21.05 7.07
CA GLN A 54 -11.29 20.15 7.03
C GLN A 54 -11.92 18.80 7.33
N SER A 55 -12.07 17.96 6.30
CA SER A 55 -11.92 16.53 6.51
C SER A 55 -10.64 16.41 7.33
N ARG A 56 -10.76 16.18 8.64
CA ARG A 56 -9.61 16.05 9.51
C ARG A 56 -8.97 14.76 9.06
N TRP A 57 -8.03 14.86 8.11
CA TRP A 57 -7.06 13.83 7.84
C TRP A 57 -6.60 13.37 9.21
N ALA A 58 -6.76 12.07 9.49
CA ALA A 58 -6.26 11.53 10.73
C ALA A 58 -4.79 11.99 10.84
N PRO A 59 -4.38 12.59 11.97
CA PRO A 59 -3.00 12.98 12.12
C PRO A 59 -2.16 11.73 11.88
N VAL A 60 -1.34 11.74 10.82
CA VAL A 60 -0.36 10.69 10.61
C VAL A 60 0.52 10.74 11.83
N GLU A 61 0.48 9.68 12.63
CA GLU A 61 1.30 9.56 13.82
C GLU A 61 2.74 9.84 13.40
N ALA A 62 3.35 10.85 14.02
CA ALA A 62 4.71 11.21 13.69
C ALA A 62 5.58 9.98 13.91
N ALA A 63 6.40 9.63 12.92
CA ALA A 63 7.24 8.45 13.02
C ALA A 63 8.05 8.51 14.32
N ASP A 64 7.96 7.45 15.12
CA ASP A 64 8.76 7.21 16.33
C ASP A 64 10.22 7.67 16.10
N PRO A 65 10.70 8.65 16.88
CA PRO A 65 12.05 9.19 16.78
C PRO A 65 13.14 8.12 16.86
N GLY A 66 12.93 7.03 17.60
CA GLY A 66 13.93 5.97 17.74
C GLY A 66 14.26 5.31 16.39
N TYR A 67 13.29 5.18 15.50
CA TYR A 67 13.55 4.72 14.13
C TYR A 67 14.35 5.73 13.32
N VAL A 68 13.98 7.01 13.40
CA VAL A 68 14.64 8.08 12.64
C VAL A 68 16.11 8.20 13.06
N ASP A 69 16.39 8.14 14.36
CA ASP A 69 17.75 8.20 14.91
C ASP A 69 18.59 6.98 14.49
N ALA A 70 18.01 5.78 14.54
CA ALA A 70 18.66 4.55 14.13
C ALA A 70 18.96 4.52 12.62
N MET A 71 18.08 5.09 11.79
CA MET A 71 18.31 5.26 10.35
C MET A 71 19.33 6.34 10.06
N SER A 72 19.25 7.49 10.73
CA SER A 72 20.16 8.63 10.52
C SER A 72 21.61 8.26 10.83
N SER A 73 21.83 7.43 11.85
CA SER A 73 23.15 6.91 12.18
C SER A 73 23.77 6.04 11.06
N ARG A 74 22.92 5.36 10.27
CA ARG A 74 23.34 4.48 9.16
C ARG A 74 23.39 5.20 7.81
N LEU A 75 22.59 6.25 7.66
CA LEU A 75 22.39 7.00 6.43
C LEU A 75 22.53 8.51 6.70
N PRO A 76 23.74 8.99 7.07
CA PRO A 76 23.94 10.38 7.51
C PRO A 76 23.66 11.40 6.40
N ASP A 77 23.84 11.01 5.14
CA ASP A 77 23.65 11.89 3.98
C ASP A 77 22.20 11.93 3.46
N VAL A 78 21.29 11.13 4.04
CA VAL A 78 19.90 11.05 3.59
C VAL A 78 19.06 12.13 4.29
N PRO A 79 18.28 12.93 3.53
CA PRO A 79 17.40 13.94 4.09
C PRO A 79 16.46 13.38 5.17
N ARG A 80 16.33 14.12 6.28
CA ARG A 80 15.53 13.72 7.44
C ARG A 80 14.08 13.37 7.06
N ASP A 81 13.48 14.10 6.12
CA ASP A 81 12.10 13.86 5.71
C ASP A 81 11.92 12.49 5.03
N LEU A 82 12.93 12.03 4.29
CA LEU A 82 12.94 10.68 3.72
C LEU A 82 13.08 9.62 4.82
N LEU A 83 13.88 9.88 5.85
CA LEU A 83 14.01 8.99 7.01
C LEU A 83 12.72 8.92 7.81
N VAL A 84 12.00 10.03 7.99
CA VAL A 84 10.69 10.07 8.66
C VAL A 84 9.66 9.28 7.86
N ALA A 85 9.60 9.50 6.55
CA ALA A 85 8.74 8.70 5.67
C ALA A 85 9.09 7.21 5.73
N ALA A 86 10.39 6.89 5.85
CA ALA A 86 10.84 5.51 5.93
C ALA A 86 10.52 4.84 7.28
N ALA A 87 10.69 5.58 8.37
CA ALA A 87 10.39 5.13 9.72
C ALA A 87 8.93 4.74 9.90
N GLY A 88 7.99 5.46 9.26
CA GLY A 88 6.57 5.16 9.33
C GLY A 88 6.20 3.75 8.87
N TRP A 89 6.86 3.20 7.85
CA TRP A 89 6.57 1.83 7.42
C TRP A 89 7.30 0.76 8.23
N TRP A 90 8.50 1.02 8.73
CA TRP A 90 9.16 0.10 9.66
C TRP A 90 8.43 -0.05 10.99
N GLN A 91 7.73 0.98 11.44
CA GLN A 91 6.85 0.89 12.61
C GLN A 91 5.70 -0.11 12.41
N MET A 92 5.21 -0.25 11.18
CA MET A 92 4.22 -1.27 10.84
C MET A 92 4.83 -2.67 10.79
N VAL A 93 6.14 -2.78 10.55
CA VAL A 93 6.86 -4.06 10.57
C VAL A 93 6.95 -4.57 12.01
N GLY A 94 7.50 -3.79 12.94
CA GLY A 94 7.74 -4.25 14.31
C GLY A 94 8.39 -3.21 15.21
N GLY A 95 9.36 -3.64 16.02
CA GLY A 95 10.17 -2.76 16.88
C GLY A 95 11.51 -2.39 16.24
N VAL A 96 12.13 -1.31 16.73
CA VAL A 96 13.41 -0.79 16.19
C VAL A 96 14.48 -1.88 16.12
N SER A 97 14.64 -2.69 17.18
CA SER A 97 15.64 -3.77 17.20
C SER A 97 15.41 -4.84 16.12
N GLU A 98 14.16 -5.10 15.74
CA GLU A 98 13.86 -6.03 14.65
C GLU A 98 14.23 -5.39 13.30
N ALA A 99 13.90 -4.11 13.11
CA ALA A 99 14.29 -3.38 11.92
C ALA A 99 15.81 -3.33 11.76
N GLU A 100 16.55 -3.07 12.85
CA GLU A 100 18.00 -3.13 12.86
C GLU A 100 18.53 -4.49 12.44
N ALA A 101 17.92 -5.59 12.91
CA ALA A 101 18.32 -6.93 12.48
C ALA A 101 18.14 -7.13 10.96
N TRP A 102 17.06 -6.62 10.37
CA TRP A 102 16.88 -6.64 8.92
C TRP A 102 17.92 -5.80 8.19
N TRP A 103 18.29 -4.63 8.75
CA TRP A 103 19.29 -3.76 8.17
C TRP A 103 20.69 -4.36 8.21
N ASP A 104 21.05 -4.94 9.35
CA ASP A 104 22.32 -5.62 9.57
C ASP A 104 22.43 -6.90 8.71
N ALA A 105 21.29 -7.52 8.39
CA ALA A 105 21.21 -8.61 7.41
C ALA A 105 21.35 -8.15 5.95
N GLY A 106 21.46 -6.84 5.70
CA GLY A 106 21.77 -6.26 4.39
C GLY A 106 20.58 -5.70 3.63
N ILE A 107 19.41 -5.53 4.27
CA ILE A 107 18.30 -4.75 3.72
C ILE A 107 18.59 -3.26 3.95
N SER A 108 18.32 -2.40 2.97
CA SER A 108 18.46 -0.96 3.20
C SER A 108 17.35 -0.47 4.15
N PRO A 109 17.63 0.47 5.08
CA PRO A 109 16.58 1.12 5.85
C PRO A 109 15.50 1.82 5.02
N LEU A 110 15.79 2.10 3.74
CA LEU A 110 14.86 2.68 2.78
C LEU A 110 14.11 1.64 1.93
N ASP A 111 14.40 0.34 2.08
CA ASP A 111 13.85 -0.72 1.23
C ASP A 111 12.58 -1.35 1.81
N GLN A 112 11.44 -0.97 1.25
CA GLN A 112 10.11 -1.43 1.66
C GLN A 112 9.89 -2.94 1.48
N ARG A 113 10.70 -3.62 0.65
CA ARG A 113 10.53 -5.06 0.35
C ARG A 113 10.72 -5.97 1.57
N ALA A 114 11.30 -5.45 2.66
CA ALA A 114 11.38 -6.15 3.93
C ALA A 114 10.01 -6.66 4.41
N LEU A 115 8.94 -5.88 4.17
CA LEU A 115 7.56 -6.24 4.49
C LEU A 115 7.12 -7.51 3.76
N ASP A 116 7.40 -7.61 2.46
CA ASP A 116 7.05 -8.78 1.65
C ASP A 116 7.83 -10.02 2.10
N TYR A 117 9.10 -9.85 2.47
CA TYR A 117 9.95 -10.95 2.93
C TYR A 117 9.46 -11.50 4.26
N ARG A 118 9.13 -10.61 5.20
CA ARG A 118 8.53 -10.97 6.48
C ARG A 118 7.18 -11.64 6.30
N ALA A 119 6.30 -11.09 5.45
CA ALA A 119 4.99 -11.65 5.18
C ALA A 119 5.08 -13.07 4.57
N ALA A 120 6.13 -13.34 3.80
CA ALA A 120 6.42 -14.68 3.28
C ALA A 120 6.99 -15.65 4.33
N GLY A 121 7.34 -15.17 5.53
CA GLY A 121 7.90 -15.95 6.63
C GLY A 121 9.41 -16.00 6.69
N LEU A 122 10.12 -15.11 5.99
CA LEU A 122 11.57 -14.97 6.16
C LEU A 122 11.90 -14.20 7.43
N THR A 123 12.98 -14.61 8.08
CA THR A 123 13.60 -13.87 9.19
C THR A 123 14.90 -13.19 8.72
N PRO A 124 15.42 -12.18 9.45
CA PRO A 124 16.73 -11.59 9.13
C PRO A 124 17.85 -12.65 9.03
N ALA A 125 17.82 -13.66 9.90
CA ALA A 125 18.81 -14.73 9.91
C ALA A 125 18.78 -15.58 8.63
N ASP A 126 17.62 -15.70 7.98
CA ASP A 126 17.49 -16.47 6.74
C ASP A 126 18.21 -15.80 5.56
N LEU A 127 18.31 -14.47 5.54
CA LEU A 127 18.90 -13.71 4.43
C LEU A 127 20.36 -14.10 4.15
N GLY A 128 21.12 -14.46 5.19
CA GLY A 128 22.49 -14.93 5.10
C GLY A 128 22.65 -16.41 4.72
N ARG A 129 21.58 -17.21 4.80
CA ARG A 129 21.65 -18.65 4.53
C ARG A 129 21.86 -18.93 3.05
N ARG A 130 22.60 -20.00 2.74
CA ARG A 130 22.93 -20.37 1.35
C ARG A 130 21.88 -21.27 0.72
N LEU A 131 21.36 -20.85 -0.44
CA LEU A 131 20.57 -21.65 -1.35
C LEU A 131 21.40 -21.94 -2.62
N GLY A 132 22.21 -23.00 -2.55
CA GLY A 132 23.17 -23.35 -3.60
C GLY A 132 24.36 -22.36 -3.63
N PRO A 133 24.69 -21.77 -4.80
CA PRO A 133 25.84 -20.87 -4.90
C PRO A 133 25.61 -19.50 -4.27
N MET A 134 24.36 -19.12 -4.00
CA MET A 134 23.99 -17.78 -3.55
C MET A 134 23.31 -17.80 -2.18
N THR A 135 23.35 -16.67 -1.46
CA THR A 135 22.51 -16.48 -0.26
C THR A 135 21.05 -16.22 -0.64
N VAL A 136 20.13 -16.38 0.32
CA VAL A 136 18.73 -16.00 0.17
C VAL A 136 18.61 -14.55 -0.30
N LEU A 137 19.30 -13.61 0.35
CA LEU A 137 19.26 -12.19 -0.04
C LEU A 137 19.71 -11.97 -1.48
N GLN A 138 20.74 -12.69 -1.93
CA GLN A 138 21.22 -12.58 -3.31
C GLN A 138 20.18 -13.10 -4.31
N HIS A 139 19.45 -14.18 -4.00
CA HIS A 139 18.35 -14.66 -4.84
C HIS A 139 17.21 -13.64 -4.91
N LEU A 140 16.83 -13.06 -3.76
CA LEU A 140 15.80 -12.02 -3.69
C LEU A 140 16.17 -10.80 -4.53
N ARG A 141 17.43 -10.35 -4.46
CA ARG A 141 17.95 -9.24 -5.29
C ARG A 141 17.95 -9.56 -6.79
N ARG A 142 17.97 -10.83 -7.19
CA ARG A 142 17.82 -11.28 -8.59
C ARG A 142 16.37 -11.51 -9.01
N GLY A 143 15.40 -11.21 -8.13
CA GLY A 143 13.96 -11.35 -8.43
C GLY A 143 13.39 -12.73 -8.15
N SER A 144 14.09 -13.59 -7.40
CA SER A 144 13.48 -14.84 -6.92
C SER A 144 12.35 -14.55 -5.94
N ALA A 145 11.27 -15.31 -6.03
CA ALA A 145 10.12 -15.15 -5.15
C ALA A 145 10.48 -15.47 -3.67
N PRO A 146 10.01 -14.68 -2.67
CA PRO A 146 10.24 -14.97 -1.26
C PRO A 146 9.72 -16.35 -0.82
N ALA A 147 8.51 -16.71 -1.26
CA ALA A 147 7.92 -18.02 -0.98
C ALA A 147 8.75 -19.20 -1.51
N TRP A 148 9.44 -19.00 -2.65
CA TRP A 148 10.37 -20.00 -3.19
C TRP A 148 11.60 -20.16 -2.27
N CYS A 149 12.15 -19.05 -1.78
CA CYS A 149 13.29 -19.09 -0.84
C CYS A 149 12.93 -19.85 0.43
N VAL A 150 11.77 -19.54 1.01
CA VAL A 150 11.24 -20.22 2.22
C VAL A 150 11.05 -21.72 1.98
N ALA A 151 10.39 -22.10 0.88
CA ALA A 151 10.19 -23.50 0.54
C ALA A 151 11.53 -24.24 0.37
N ARG A 152 12.57 -23.57 -0.17
CA ARG A 152 13.89 -24.16 -0.34
C ARG A 152 14.63 -24.34 0.99
N LEU A 153 14.54 -23.36 1.89
CA LEU A 153 15.11 -23.43 3.24
C LEU A 153 14.47 -24.57 4.07
N ALA A 154 13.14 -24.69 4.01
CA ALA A 154 12.42 -25.75 4.71
C ALA A 154 12.84 -27.15 4.23
N ARG A 155 13.07 -27.31 2.91
CA ARG A 155 13.60 -28.57 2.35
C ARG A 155 15.01 -28.88 2.83
N GLN A 156 15.89 -27.88 2.92
CA GLN A 156 17.25 -28.07 3.44
C GLN A 156 17.26 -28.50 4.91
N GLN A 157 16.38 -27.93 5.74
CA GLN A 157 16.27 -28.30 7.16
C GLN A 157 15.80 -29.75 7.36
N LYS A 158 14.95 -30.27 6.46
CA LYS A 158 14.48 -31.66 6.52
C LYS A 158 15.52 -32.68 6.05
N SER A 159 16.54 -32.24 5.32
CA SER A 159 17.62 -33.10 4.80
C SER A 159 18.90 -33.05 5.63
N ALA A 160 18.95 -32.19 6.65
CA ALA A 160 20.02 -32.12 7.64
C ALA A 160 19.68 -33.03 8.84
#